data_AF-A0A2V9DIJ7-F1
#
_entry.id   AF-A0A2V9DIJ7-F1
#
_cell.length_a   1.000
_cell.length_b   1.000
_cell.length_c   1.000
_cell.angle_alpha   90.00
_cell.angle_beta   90.00
_cell.angle_gamma   90.00
#
_symmetry.space_group_name_H-M   'P 1'
#
loop_
_entity.id
_entity.type
_entity.pdbx_description
1 polymer ?
#
loop_
_entity_poly.entity_id
_entity_poly.type
_entity_poly.pdbx_seq_one_letter_code
_entity_poly.pdbx_strand_id
1 'polypeptide(L)'
;KEDTTPAGAGRFLYFAAPLLTMTLAISAIAMIPFGPASIHILGVATPLVVANINVGLLAILAITSIGVYGVALAGWSSNNKYSLLGGLRSSAQMISYELSLTLSVVGILLLAGTFNLSELIMRQDGFTWGFLPKWNLLNPTLPQILGFFCYFVAAVAETNRAPFDLAEAESELVAGYHTEYSSFKFAMFFLGEYASMITVACLASILFLGGWLSPFPPTPGLAWTRYIPAAALAIAGVVLIINGAGYLTAFGRIVLPGLGIALCALAFLVSRPSVIDSVQGPFWFLAKVLLVLFIYVWVRWTLPRFRYDQLMRFGWKFLFPVALLNVVLTSLAVVMRK
;
A
#
# COMPACT_ATOMS: atom_id res chain seq x y z
N LYS A 1 27.23 9.35 8.72
CA LYS A 1 27.58 9.35 7.29
C LYS A 1 27.66 10.80 6.85
N GLU A 2 28.74 11.21 6.19
CA GLU A 2 28.92 12.60 5.75
C GLU A 2 27.93 12.96 4.65
N ASP A 3 27.39 14.18 4.71
CA ASP A 3 26.51 14.73 3.68
C ASP A 3 27.35 15.51 2.66
N THR A 4 27.77 14.81 1.62
CA THR A 4 28.52 15.40 0.51
C THR A 4 27.56 15.87 -0.58
N THR A 5 27.83 17.05 -1.15
CA THR A 5 27.11 17.55 -2.33
C THR A 5 28.08 17.62 -3.51
N PRO A 6 27.76 17.02 -4.67
CA PRO A 6 28.65 17.04 -5.83
C PRO A 6 28.91 18.45 -6.34
N ALA A 7 30.12 18.69 -6.86
CA ALA A 7 30.45 19.95 -7.52
C ALA A 7 29.63 20.11 -8.82
N GLY A 8 28.92 21.23 -8.96
CA GLY A 8 28.04 21.50 -10.10
C GLY A 8 26.60 20.96 -9.97
N ALA A 9 26.25 20.31 -8.86
CA ALA A 9 24.86 19.97 -8.56
C ALA A 9 24.04 21.24 -8.27
N GLY A 10 22.83 21.30 -8.81
CA GLY A 10 21.89 22.40 -8.53
C GLY A 10 21.41 22.32 -7.08
N ARG A 11 22.02 23.08 -6.16
CA ARG A 11 21.80 22.98 -4.70
C ARG A 11 20.33 22.95 -4.28
N PHE A 12 19.50 23.80 -4.88
CA PHE A 12 18.07 23.86 -4.57
C PHE A 12 17.34 22.56 -4.96
N LEU A 13 17.48 22.14 -6.23
CA LEU A 13 16.80 20.94 -6.73
C LEU A 13 17.30 19.66 -6.08
N TYR A 14 18.60 19.60 -5.77
CA TYR A 14 19.22 18.47 -5.11
C TYR A 14 18.68 18.25 -3.69
N PHE A 15 18.30 19.32 -2.97
CA PHE A 15 17.63 19.17 -1.67
C PHE A 15 16.11 18.99 -1.82
N ALA A 16 15.50 19.70 -2.77
CA ALA A 16 14.05 19.69 -2.97
C ALA A 16 13.52 18.35 -3.48
N ALA A 17 14.28 17.62 -4.31
CA ALA A 17 13.84 16.35 -4.90
C ALA A 17 13.52 15.27 -3.84
N PRO A 18 14.44 14.90 -2.92
CA PRO A 18 14.13 13.93 -1.87
C PRO A 18 13.04 14.41 -0.91
N LEU A 19 13.01 15.71 -0.60
CA LEU A 19 11.96 16.29 0.25
C LEU A 19 10.58 16.14 -0.39
N LEU A 20 10.46 16.47 -1.68
CA LEU A 20 9.23 16.34 -2.46
C LEU A 20 8.74 14.88 -2.47
N THR A 21 9.62 13.92 -2.78
CA THR A 21 9.26 12.49 -2.77
C THR A 21 8.73 12.04 -1.40
N MET A 22 9.40 12.42 -0.32
CA MET A 22 8.99 12.05 1.04
C MET A 22 7.66 12.70 1.43
N THR A 23 7.52 14.02 1.23
CA THR A 23 6.33 14.77 1.64
C THR A 23 5.08 14.31 0.89
N LEU A 24 5.18 14.05 -0.42
CA LEU A 24 4.06 13.54 -1.19
C LEU A 24 3.63 12.14 -0.73
N ALA A 25 4.59 11.24 -0.50
CA ALA A 25 4.29 9.89 -0.03
C ALA A 25 3.59 9.88 1.34
N ILE A 26 4.04 10.72 2.28
CA ILE A 26 3.40 10.86 3.60
C ILE A 26 2.01 11.51 3.48
N SER A 27 1.87 12.51 2.61
CA SER A 27 0.59 13.19 2.38
C SER A 27 -0.48 12.24 1.85
N ALA A 28 -0.10 11.30 0.97
CA ALA A 28 -1.01 10.28 0.46
C ALA A 28 -1.54 9.37 1.58
N ILE A 29 -0.71 8.99 2.56
CA ILE A 29 -1.11 8.14 3.70
C ILE A 29 -2.15 8.84 4.59
N ALA A 30 -2.07 10.15 4.76
CA ALA A 30 -3.03 10.92 5.58
C ALA A 30 -4.48 10.84 5.05
N MET A 31 -4.65 10.51 3.76
CA MET A 31 -5.97 10.40 3.13
C MET A 31 -6.57 8.99 3.25
N ILE A 32 -5.83 8.03 3.78
CA ILE A 32 -6.24 6.62 3.87
C ILE A 32 -7.10 6.42 5.12
N PRO A 33 -8.32 5.91 4.98
CA PRO A 33 -9.16 5.60 6.14
C PRO A 33 -8.80 4.23 6.73
N PHE A 34 -8.62 4.18 8.06
CA PHE A 34 -8.16 2.99 8.79
C PHE A 34 -9.30 2.24 9.51
N GLY A 35 -10.47 2.86 9.62
CA GLY A 35 -11.61 2.26 10.31
C GLY A 35 -12.91 3.05 10.13
N PRO A 36 -14.02 2.54 10.72
CA PRO A 36 -15.33 3.17 10.62
C PRO A 36 -15.38 4.56 11.26
N ALA A 37 -16.37 5.35 10.85
CA ALA A 37 -16.49 6.78 11.19
C ALA A 37 -16.88 7.08 12.65
N SER A 38 -17.26 6.08 13.45
CA SER A 38 -17.76 6.30 14.80
C SER A 38 -17.19 5.27 15.77
N ILE A 39 -15.94 5.46 16.17
CA ILE A 39 -15.47 4.87 17.42
C ILE A 39 -15.72 5.89 18.53
N HIS A 40 -16.55 5.54 19.52
CA HIS A 40 -16.77 6.38 20.68
C HIS A 40 -15.61 6.20 21.67
N ILE A 41 -14.53 6.95 21.46
CA ILE A 41 -13.44 7.02 22.44
C ILE A 41 -13.82 8.07 23.47
N LEU A 42 -14.01 7.67 24.73
CA LEU A 42 -14.33 8.58 25.84
C LEU A 42 -15.57 9.46 25.61
N GLY A 43 -16.58 8.95 24.87
CA GLY A 43 -17.81 9.68 24.56
C GLY A 43 -17.74 10.63 23.35
N VAL A 44 -16.57 10.78 22.71
CA VAL A 44 -16.41 11.54 21.46
C VAL A 44 -16.36 10.55 20.29
N ALA A 45 -17.21 10.74 19.29
CA ALA A 45 -17.15 9.98 18.04
C ALA A 45 -15.96 10.49 17.22
N THR A 46 -14.84 9.76 17.24
CA THR A 46 -13.68 10.08 16.41
C THR A 46 -13.67 9.19 15.17
N PRO A 47 -13.73 9.77 13.96
CA PRO A 47 -13.60 8.98 12.75
C PRO A 47 -12.15 8.52 12.59
N LEU A 48 -11.93 7.24 12.23
CA LEU A 48 -10.57 6.70 12.02
C LEU A 48 -10.03 7.03 10.62
N VAL A 49 -10.14 8.31 10.26
CA VAL A 49 -9.56 8.89 9.05
C VAL A 49 -9.06 10.28 9.40
N VAL A 50 -7.84 10.60 8.97
CA VAL A 50 -7.24 11.91 9.24
C VAL A 50 -7.89 12.97 8.35
N ALA A 51 -8.02 12.70 7.04
CA ALA A 51 -8.66 13.59 6.08
C ALA A 51 -9.72 12.85 5.24
N ASN A 52 -11.00 13.03 5.56
CA ASN A 52 -12.10 12.50 4.75
C ASN A 52 -12.48 13.49 3.65
N ILE A 53 -12.05 13.22 2.41
CA ILE A 53 -12.29 14.10 1.26
C ILE A 53 -13.17 13.37 0.24
N ASN A 54 -14.17 14.07 -0.30
CA ASN A 54 -15.13 13.51 -1.28
C ASN A 54 -14.44 12.96 -2.55
N VAL A 55 -13.34 13.57 -2.96
CA VAL A 55 -12.50 13.17 -4.10
C VAL A 55 -11.21 12.46 -3.64
N GLY A 56 -11.27 11.71 -2.54
CA GLY A 56 -10.09 11.11 -1.91
C GLY A 56 -9.24 10.25 -2.84
N LEU A 57 -9.85 9.39 -3.66
CA LEU A 57 -9.10 8.56 -4.60
C LEU A 57 -8.38 9.37 -5.69
N LEU A 58 -9.05 10.37 -6.26
CA LEU A 58 -8.46 11.24 -7.29
C LEU A 58 -7.29 12.06 -6.74
N ALA A 59 -7.42 12.55 -5.51
CA ALA A 59 -6.37 13.30 -4.84
C ALA A 59 -5.13 12.43 -4.56
N ILE A 60 -5.30 11.17 -4.15
CA ILE A 60 -4.15 10.27 -3.98
C ILE A 60 -3.47 10.00 -5.32
N LEU A 61 -4.23 9.71 -6.38
CA LEU A 61 -3.68 9.51 -7.73
C LEU A 61 -2.90 10.74 -8.20
N ALA A 62 -3.43 11.95 -7.99
CA ALA A 62 -2.75 13.19 -8.35
C ALA A 62 -1.45 13.41 -7.55
N ILE A 63 -1.44 13.08 -6.25
CA ILE A 63 -0.24 13.18 -5.41
C ILE A 63 0.83 12.21 -5.90
N THR A 64 0.46 10.97 -6.26
CA THR A 64 1.39 9.98 -6.79
C THR A 64 1.97 10.40 -8.14
N SER A 65 1.16 11.01 -9.04
CA SER A 65 1.64 11.58 -10.32
C SER A 65 2.77 12.58 -10.11
N ILE A 66 2.64 13.43 -9.08
CA ILE A 66 3.65 14.46 -8.79
C ILE A 66 4.95 13.82 -8.27
N GLY A 67 4.87 12.63 -7.66
CA GLY A 67 6.03 11.87 -7.16
C GLY A 67 7.08 11.56 -8.23
N VAL A 68 6.65 11.37 -9.49
CA VAL A 68 7.54 11.13 -10.64
C VAL A 68 8.53 12.28 -10.83
N TYR A 69 8.10 13.53 -10.60
CA TYR A 69 8.99 14.69 -10.70
C TYR A 69 10.10 14.65 -9.66
N GLY A 70 9.87 14.06 -8.48
CA GLY A 70 10.91 13.87 -7.47
C GLY A 70 12.08 13.06 -8.01
N VAL A 71 11.80 11.96 -8.71
CA VAL A 71 12.82 11.10 -9.34
C VAL A 71 13.49 11.77 -10.54
N ALA A 72 12.72 12.44 -11.39
CA ALA A 72 13.26 13.16 -12.54
C ALA A 72 14.22 14.29 -12.13
N LEU A 73 13.82 15.10 -11.14
CA LEU A 73 14.64 16.18 -10.60
C LEU A 73 15.85 15.65 -9.85
N ALA A 74 15.75 14.49 -9.20
CA ALA A 74 16.87 13.83 -8.55
C ALA A 74 17.95 13.46 -9.56
N GLY A 75 17.57 12.86 -10.69
CA GLY A 75 18.49 12.51 -11.77
C GLY A 75 19.15 13.74 -12.41
N TRP A 76 18.38 14.81 -12.64
CA TRP A 76 18.88 16.06 -13.23
C TRP A 76 19.84 16.83 -12.32
N SER A 77 19.50 16.96 -11.04
CA SER A 77 20.26 17.78 -10.08
C SER A 77 21.59 17.16 -9.66
N SER A 78 21.76 15.85 -9.84
CA SER A 78 22.97 15.08 -9.51
C SER A 78 24.19 15.37 -10.39
N ASN A 79 24.05 16.11 -11.50
CA ASN A 79 25.15 16.51 -12.39
C ASN A 79 26.06 15.33 -12.85
N ASN A 80 25.48 14.13 -12.99
CA ASN A 80 26.16 12.93 -13.48
C ASN A 80 25.33 12.31 -14.63
N LYS A 81 25.99 12.01 -15.75
CA LYS A 81 25.33 11.44 -16.95
C LYS A 81 24.61 10.12 -16.64
N TYR A 82 25.18 9.26 -15.79
CA TYR A 82 24.57 7.97 -15.45
C TYR A 82 23.33 8.14 -14.56
N SER A 83 23.39 9.04 -13.57
CA SER A 83 22.21 9.35 -12.73
C SER A 83 21.09 10.02 -13.51
N LEU A 84 21.42 10.88 -14.48
CA LEU A 84 20.43 11.47 -15.38
C LEU A 84 19.73 10.40 -16.23
N LEU A 85 20.50 9.48 -16.84
CA LEU A 85 19.92 8.38 -17.62
C LEU A 85 19.06 7.44 -16.76
N GLY A 86 19.49 7.15 -15.52
CA GLY A 86 18.70 6.36 -14.56
C GLY A 86 17.40 7.05 -14.14
N GLY A 87 17.45 8.34 -13.84
CA GLY A 87 16.26 9.14 -13.51
C GLY A 87 15.27 9.21 -14.68
N LEU A 88 15.74 9.43 -15.91
CA LEU A 88 14.89 9.47 -17.09
C LEU A 88 14.22 8.12 -17.37
N ARG A 89 14.96 7.01 -17.25
CA ARG A 89 14.41 5.65 -17.45
C ARG A 89 13.35 5.30 -16.42
N SER A 90 13.60 5.59 -15.14
CA SER A 90 12.64 5.34 -14.06
C SER A 90 11.40 6.23 -14.18
N SER A 91 11.58 7.51 -14.54
CA SER A 91 10.47 8.43 -14.78
C SER A 91 9.58 7.94 -15.94
N ALA A 92 10.18 7.52 -17.06
CA ALA A 92 9.45 6.98 -18.20
C ALA A 92 8.66 5.70 -17.85
N GLN A 93 9.25 4.84 -17.00
CA GLN A 93 8.56 3.67 -16.45
C GLN A 93 7.35 4.10 -15.61
N MET A 94 7.54 4.89 -14.56
CA MET A 94 6.46 5.29 -13.65
C MET A 94 5.28 5.88 -14.43
N ILE A 95 5.53 6.84 -15.32
CA ILE A 95 4.48 7.44 -16.17
C ILE A 95 3.71 6.39 -16.99
N SER A 96 4.41 5.41 -17.55
CA SER A 96 3.78 4.37 -18.37
C SER A 96 2.87 3.44 -17.53
N TYR A 97 3.29 3.13 -16.31
CA TYR A 97 2.53 2.25 -15.42
C TYR A 97 1.45 2.98 -14.65
N GLU A 98 1.60 4.27 -14.39
CA GLU A 98 0.59 5.13 -13.80
C GLU A 98 -0.70 5.18 -14.63
N LEU A 99 -0.57 5.21 -15.96
CA LEU A 99 -1.72 5.15 -16.86
C LEU A 99 -2.47 3.82 -16.70
N SER A 100 -1.75 2.71 -16.63
CA SER A 100 -2.33 1.38 -16.44
C SER A 100 -2.95 1.22 -15.04
N LEU A 101 -2.30 1.78 -14.01
CA LEU A 101 -2.79 1.83 -12.64
C LEU A 101 -4.12 2.59 -12.60
N THR A 102 -4.17 3.79 -13.17
CA THR A 102 -5.37 4.63 -13.18
C THR A 102 -6.54 3.91 -13.87
N LEU A 103 -6.31 3.32 -15.05
CA LEU A 103 -7.35 2.56 -15.76
C LEU A 103 -7.85 1.35 -14.97
N SER A 104 -6.98 0.65 -14.25
CA SER A 104 -7.37 -0.49 -13.41
C SER A 104 -8.34 -0.10 -12.29
N VAL A 105 -8.22 1.13 -11.78
CA VAL A 105 -9.06 1.68 -10.71
C VAL A 105 -10.41 2.17 -11.25
N VAL A 106 -10.47 2.63 -12.51
CA VAL A 106 -11.72 3.12 -13.13
C VAL A 106 -12.82 2.07 -13.12
N GLY A 107 -12.51 0.79 -13.35
CA GLY A 107 -13.50 -0.29 -13.27
C GLY A 107 -14.19 -0.35 -11.90
N ILE A 108 -13.43 -0.21 -10.83
CA ILE A 108 -13.95 -0.20 -9.45
C ILE A 108 -14.82 1.04 -9.20
N LEU A 109 -14.39 2.20 -9.70
CA LEU A 109 -15.15 3.45 -9.58
C LEU A 109 -16.51 3.34 -10.27
N LEU A 110 -16.59 2.71 -11.44
CA LEU A 110 -17.84 2.47 -12.16
C LEU A 110 -18.80 1.58 -11.35
N LEU A 111 -18.28 0.60 -10.62
CA LEU A 111 -19.09 -0.27 -9.75
C LEU A 111 -19.54 0.43 -8.46
N ALA A 112 -18.66 1.24 -7.85
CA ALA A 112 -18.92 1.89 -6.57
C ALA A 112 -19.75 3.17 -6.69
N GLY A 113 -19.58 3.93 -7.77
CA GLY A 113 -20.27 5.20 -8.02
C GLY A 113 -19.83 6.36 -7.12
N THR A 114 -18.68 6.26 -6.45
CA THR A 114 -18.17 7.27 -5.52
C THR A 114 -16.64 7.34 -5.57
N PHE A 115 -16.08 8.54 -5.36
CA PHE A 115 -14.65 8.76 -5.21
C PHE A 115 -14.19 8.83 -3.75
N ASN A 116 -15.14 8.80 -2.81
CA ASN A 116 -14.87 8.80 -1.38
C ASN A 116 -14.45 7.38 -0.95
N LEU A 117 -13.25 7.25 -0.36
CA LEU A 117 -12.69 5.95 0.03
C LEU A 117 -13.50 5.26 1.12
N SER A 118 -14.01 6.00 2.09
CA SER A 118 -14.82 5.43 3.18
C SER A 118 -16.15 4.92 2.67
N GLU A 119 -16.82 5.69 1.80
CA GLU A 119 -18.06 5.25 1.16
C GLU A 119 -17.82 4.02 0.26
N LEU A 120 -16.72 4.01 -0.52
CA LEU A 120 -16.33 2.88 -1.36
C LEU A 120 -16.14 1.59 -0.57
N ILE A 121 -15.63 1.66 0.66
CA ILE A 121 -15.50 0.50 1.55
C ILE A 121 -16.88 0.04 2.01
N MET A 122 -17.76 0.95 2.42
CA MET A 122 -19.12 0.61 2.85
C MET A 122 -19.98 0.03 1.71
N ARG A 123 -19.73 0.40 0.45
CA ARG A 123 -20.38 -0.22 -0.72
C ARG A 123 -20.00 -1.69 -0.92
N GLN A 124 -18.86 -2.10 -0.37
CA GLN A 124 -18.37 -3.49 -0.37
C GLN A 124 -18.84 -4.29 0.84
N ASP A 125 -19.62 -3.68 1.74
CA ASP A 125 -20.17 -4.37 2.90
C ASP A 125 -21.23 -5.41 2.50
N GLY A 126 -21.28 -6.48 3.28
CA GLY A 126 -22.16 -7.62 3.07
C GLY A 126 -21.50 -8.83 2.42
N PHE A 127 -22.31 -9.88 2.26
CA PHE A 127 -21.86 -11.20 1.84
C PHE A 127 -22.71 -11.73 0.69
N THR A 128 -22.05 -12.28 -0.31
CA THR A 128 -22.64 -13.08 -1.39
C THR A 128 -22.83 -14.52 -0.91
N TRP A 129 -24.01 -15.09 -1.16
CA TRP A 129 -24.38 -16.46 -0.75
C TRP A 129 -24.22 -16.76 0.76
N GLY A 130 -24.18 -15.72 1.60
CA GLY A 130 -24.08 -15.85 3.06
C GLY A 130 -22.68 -16.19 3.60
N PHE A 131 -21.67 -16.39 2.74
CA PHE A 131 -20.31 -16.73 3.17
C PHE A 131 -19.19 -15.96 2.46
N LEU A 132 -19.34 -15.59 1.18
CA LEU A 132 -18.29 -14.86 0.45
C LEU A 132 -18.43 -13.35 0.67
N PRO A 133 -17.37 -12.63 1.03
CA PRO A 133 -17.44 -11.18 1.09
C PRO A 133 -17.78 -10.57 -0.27
N LYS A 134 -18.61 -9.52 -0.28
CA LYS A 134 -18.98 -8.77 -1.49
C LYS A 134 -17.89 -7.80 -1.96
N TRP A 135 -16.63 -8.15 -1.71
CA TRP A 135 -15.48 -7.33 -2.10
C TRP A 135 -15.36 -7.24 -3.61
N ASN A 136 -14.81 -6.14 -4.11
CA ASN A 136 -14.73 -5.89 -5.55
C ASN A 136 -13.95 -6.98 -6.30
N LEU A 137 -12.96 -7.62 -5.65
CA LEU A 137 -12.21 -8.74 -6.22
C LEU A 137 -13.11 -9.93 -6.58
N LEU A 138 -14.07 -10.28 -5.72
CA LEU A 138 -14.94 -11.46 -5.84
C LEU A 138 -16.40 -11.07 -6.08
N ASN A 139 -16.63 -9.87 -6.60
CA ASN A 139 -17.98 -9.35 -6.80
C ASN A 139 -18.75 -10.27 -7.76
N PRO A 140 -19.96 -10.75 -7.39
CA PRO A 140 -20.73 -11.69 -8.21
C PRO A 140 -21.18 -11.13 -9.55
N THR A 141 -21.24 -9.79 -9.69
CA THR A 141 -21.68 -9.13 -10.93
C THR A 141 -20.58 -9.23 -12.00
N LEU A 142 -19.35 -8.88 -11.62
CA LEU A 142 -18.16 -9.01 -12.44
C LEU A 142 -16.95 -8.96 -11.51
N PRO A 143 -16.23 -10.08 -11.32
CA PRO A 143 -15.09 -10.11 -10.43
C PRO A 143 -13.95 -9.28 -11.03
N GLN A 144 -13.48 -8.26 -10.31
CA GLN A 144 -12.40 -7.35 -10.74
C GLN A 144 -11.01 -8.00 -10.63
N ILE A 145 -10.88 -9.26 -11.06
CA ILE A 145 -9.60 -10.00 -11.02
C ILE A 145 -8.62 -9.40 -12.01
N LEU A 146 -9.07 -9.08 -13.22
CA LEU A 146 -8.24 -8.40 -14.23
C LEU A 146 -7.82 -7.01 -13.75
N GLY A 147 -8.77 -6.26 -13.17
CA GLY A 147 -8.49 -4.97 -12.53
C GLY A 147 -7.45 -5.10 -11.42
N PHE A 148 -7.59 -6.08 -10.53
CA PHE A 148 -6.63 -6.31 -9.44
C PHE A 148 -5.25 -6.69 -9.95
N PHE A 149 -5.17 -7.55 -10.96
CA PHE A 149 -3.91 -7.95 -11.57
C PHE A 149 -3.21 -6.74 -12.22
N CYS A 150 -3.93 -5.96 -13.03
CA CYS A 150 -3.40 -4.75 -13.65
C CYS A 150 -2.96 -3.73 -12.59
N TYR A 151 -3.78 -3.52 -11.55
CA TYR A 151 -3.47 -2.65 -10.44
C TYR A 151 -2.20 -3.10 -9.73
N PHE A 152 -2.14 -4.35 -9.28
CA PHE A 152 -1.04 -4.86 -8.47
C PHE A 152 0.28 -4.78 -9.23
N VAL A 153 0.29 -5.23 -10.49
CA VAL A 153 1.49 -5.20 -11.33
C VAL A 153 1.92 -3.75 -11.61
N ALA A 154 0.98 -2.86 -11.91
CA ALA A 154 1.30 -1.45 -12.14
C ALA A 154 1.79 -0.75 -10.89
N ALA A 155 1.21 -1.05 -9.74
CA ALA A 155 1.62 -0.47 -8.47
C ALA A 155 2.97 -1.00 -7.99
N VAL A 156 3.34 -2.24 -8.34
CA VAL A 156 4.70 -2.75 -8.15
C VAL A 156 5.71 -1.97 -9.00
N ALA A 157 5.37 -1.72 -10.26
CA ALA A 157 6.21 -0.94 -11.17
C ALA A 157 6.34 0.53 -10.73
N GLU A 158 5.28 1.13 -10.19
CA GLU A 158 5.26 2.52 -9.72
C GLU A 158 6.24 2.77 -8.57
N THR A 159 6.39 1.83 -7.64
CA THR A 159 7.31 2.01 -6.50
C THR A 159 8.77 1.67 -6.82
N ASN A 160 9.09 1.44 -8.10
CA ASN A 160 10.44 1.15 -8.62
C ASN A 160 11.20 0.05 -7.85
N ARG A 161 10.51 -1.00 -7.38
CA ARG A 161 11.13 -2.13 -6.69
C ARG A 161 11.24 -3.36 -7.59
N ALA A 162 12.21 -4.21 -7.29
CA ALA A 162 12.39 -5.50 -7.96
C ALA A 162 11.05 -6.26 -8.00
N PRO A 163 10.63 -6.77 -9.17
CA PRO A 163 11.42 -6.96 -10.40
C PRO A 163 11.45 -5.75 -11.38
N PHE A 164 10.90 -4.60 -11.01
CA PHE A 164 10.81 -3.36 -11.80
C PHE A 164 11.80 -2.27 -11.32
N ASP A 165 12.95 -2.65 -10.77
CA ASP A 165 14.00 -1.78 -10.21
C ASP A 165 14.99 -1.25 -11.27
N LEU A 166 14.49 -0.68 -12.38
CA LEU A 166 15.34 -0.27 -13.51
C LEU A 166 16.35 0.85 -13.20
N ALA A 167 16.11 1.65 -12.16
CA ALA A 167 17.06 2.66 -11.70
C ALA A 167 18.22 2.04 -10.89
N GLU A 168 17.95 1.01 -10.10
CA GLU A 168 18.90 0.40 -9.18
C GLU A 168 19.62 -0.83 -9.78
N ALA A 169 19.36 -1.13 -11.05
CA ALA A 169 20.01 -2.25 -11.75
C ALA A 169 21.53 -2.04 -11.83
N GLU A 170 22.23 -2.72 -10.92
CA GLU A 170 23.68 -2.66 -10.67
C GLU A 170 24.55 -2.89 -11.92
N SER A 171 24.03 -3.63 -12.89
CA SER A 171 24.76 -4.00 -14.11
C SER A 171 24.84 -2.89 -15.17
N GLU A 172 23.93 -1.90 -15.16
CA GLU A 172 23.88 -0.86 -16.20
C GLU A 172 24.14 0.56 -15.67
N LEU A 173 23.70 0.88 -14.45
CA LEU A 173 23.65 2.28 -13.97
C LEU A 173 24.13 2.49 -12.53
N VAL A 174 24.86 1.52 -11.95
CA VAL A 174 25.38 1.51 -10.57
C VAL A 174 24.26 1.55 -9.51
N ALA A 175 23.61 2.70 -9.32
CA ALA A 175 22.47 2.92 -8.43
C ALA A 175 21.49 3.99 -8.97
N GLY A 176 21.58 4.34 -10.26
CA GLY A 176 20.65 5.27 -10.91
C GLY A 176 20.66 6.67 -10.31
N TYR A 177 19.48 7.20 -9.99
CA TYR A 177 19.33 8.53 -9.40
C TYR A 177 19.76 8.60 -7.93
N HIS A 178 19.97 7.47 -7.24
CA HIS A 178 20.47 7.42 -5.86
C HIS A 178 21.98 7.61 -5.74
N THR A 179 22.74 7.38 -6.83
CA THR A 179 24.21 7.27 -6.81
C THR A 179 24.90 8.45 -6.13
N GLU A 180 24.43 9.67 -6.37
CA GLU A 180 25.06 10.88 -5.86
C GLU A 180 24.54 11.32 -4.48
N TYR A 181 23.52 10.65 -3.93
CA TYR A 181 22.88 11.04 -2.66
C TYR A 181 23.49 10.30 -1.46
N SER A 182 23.81 11.05 -0.40
CA SER A 182 24.34 10.51 0.86
C SER A 182 23.48 10.87 2.06
N SER A 183 23.69 10.14 3.15
CA SER A 183 23.19 10.43 4.50
C SER A 183 21.67 10.70 4.55
N PHE A 184 21.26 11.86 5.05
CA PHE A 184 19.86 12.21 5.27
C PHE A 184 19.04 12.31 3.98
N LYS A 185 19.60 12.85 2.88
CA LYS A 185 18.89 12.96 1.59
C LYS A 185 18.57 11.58 1.00
N PHE A 186 19.51 10.65 1.11
CA PHE A 186 19.31 9.27 0.74
C PHE A 186 18.24 8.57 1.61
N ALA A 187 18.25 8.84 2.92
CA ALA A 187 17.21 8.32 3.82
C ALA A 187 15.80 8.84 3.47
N MET A 188 15.66 10.09 3.02
CA MET A 188 14.39 10.65 2.56
C MET A 188 13.83 9.92 1.34
N PHE A 189 14.66 9.56 0.36
CA PHE A 189 14.23 8.75 -0.79
C PHE A 189 13.71 7.39 -0.34
N PHE A 190 14.47 6.69 0.51
CA PHE A 190 14.02 5.40 1.02
C PHE A 190 12.71 5.51 1.79
N LEU A 191 12.59 6.51 2.67
CA LEU A 191 11.36 6.71 3.44
C LEU A 191 10.17 6.97 2.50
N GLY A 192 10.35 7.79 1.45
CA GLY A 192 9.33 8.05 0.44
C GLY A 192 8.94 6.80 -0.36
N GLU A 193 9.91 5.99 -0.78
CA GLU A 193 9.65 4.73 -1.50
C GLU A 193 8.90 3.71 -0.65
N TYR A 194 9.28 3.55 0.62
CA TYR A 194 8.56 2.66 1.55
C TYR A 194 7.17 3.20 1.90
N ALA A 195 7.01 4.50 2.09
CA ALA A 195 5.71 5.13 2.31
C ALA A 195 4.79 4.95 1.09
N SER A 196 5.33 5.04 -0.12
CA SER A 196 4.58 4.78 -1.37
C SER A 196 4.17 3.31 -1.50
N MET A 197 5.04 2.37 -1.13
CA MET A 197 4.71 0.94 -1.08
C MET A 197 3.55 0.65 -0.10
N ILE A 198 3.58 1.26 1.09
CA ILE A 198 2.49 1.13 2.06
C ILE A 198 1.20 1.76 1.50
N THR A 199 1.29 2.93 0.88
CA THR A 199 0.14 3.63 0.27
C THR A 199 -0.54 2.77 -0.79
N VAL A 200 0.24 2.19 -1.70
CA VAL A 200 -0.23 1.27 -2.73
C VAL A 200 -0.91 0.03 -2.13
N ALA A 201 -0.35 -0.55 -1.07
CA ALA A 201 -0.91 -1.72 -0.40
C ALA A 201 -2.22 -1.40 0.33
N CYS A 202 -2.28 -0.23 0.98
CA CYS A 202 -3.50 0.31 1.57
C CYS A 202 -4.59 0.51 0.52
N LEU A 203 -4.28 1.16 -0.61
CA LEU A 203 -5.21 1.32 -1.71
C LEU A 203 -5.67 -0.03 -2.28
N ALA A 204 -4.79 -1.02 -2.43
CA ALA A 204 -5.17 -2.37 -2.86
C ALA A 204 -6.22 -2.98 -1.92
N SER A 205 -5.98 -2.86 -0.62
CA SER A 205 -6.89 -3.35 0.43
C SER A 205 -8.25 -2.65 0.37
N ILE A 206 -8.28 -1.33 0.21
CA ILE A 206 -9.51 -0.52 0.13
C ILE A 206 -10.30 -0.85 -1.14
N LEU A 207 -9.62 -0.83 -2.28
CA LEU A 207 -10.26 -0.91 -3.59
C LEU A 207 -10.75 -2.32 -3.91
N PHE A 208 -10.01 -3.37 -3.52
CA PHE A 208 -10.30 -4.74 -3.94
C PHE A 208 -10.70 -5.67 -2.81
N LEU A 209 -10.20 -5.46 -1.59
CA LEU A 209 -10.36 -6.37 -0.45
C LEU A 209 -11.28 -5.80 0.65
N GLY A 210 -12.08 -4.77 0.35
CA GLY A 210 -13.06 -4.22 1.30
C GLY A 210 -12.47 -3.53 2.53
N GLY A 211 -11.23 -3.03 2.49
CA GLY A 211 -10.64 -2.21 3.54
C GLY A 211 -10.75 -2.82 4.95
N TRP A 212 -11.39 -2.12 5.89
CA TRP A 212 -11.55 -2.58 7.28
C TRP A 212 -12.69 -3.60 7.50
N LEU A 213 -13.44 -3.98 6.46
CA LEU A 213 -14.53 -4.94 6.60
C LEU A 213 -14.01 -6.33 6.96
N SER A 214 -14.74 -7.05 7.82
CA SER A 214 -14.37 -8.42 8.16
C SER A 214 -14.62 -9.37 6.99
N PRO A 215 -13.73 -10.36 6.75
CA PRO A 215 -13.98 -11.41 5.76
C PRO A 215 -15.07 -12.42 6.19
N PHE A 216 -15.51 -12.37 7.45
CA PHE A 216 -16.43 -13.36 8.02
C PHE A 216 -17.84 -12.81 8.21
N PRO A 217 -18.88 -13.58 7.87
CA PRO A 217 -20.26 -13.16 8.08
C PRO A 217 -20.60 -13.10 9.57
N PRO A 218 -21.41 -12.13 10.02
CA PRO A 218 -21.87 -12.02 11.41
C PRO A 218 -23.00 -13.02 11.69
N THR A 219 -22.72 -14.32 11.53
CA THR A 219 -23.66 -15.39 11.88
C THR A 219 -23.38 -15.91 13.30
N PRO A 220 -24.39 -16.40 14.04
CA PRO A 220 -24.19 -16.93 15.40
C PRO A 220 -23.11 -18.02 15.47
N GLY A 221 -22.97 -18.85 14.43
CA GLY A 221 -21.93 -19.89 14.34
C GLY A 221 -20.50 -19.36 14.17
N LEU A 222 -20.34 -18.14 13.61
CA LEU A 222 -19.03 -17.49 13.43
C LEU A 222 -18.81 -16.32 14.39
N ALA A 223 -19.63 -16.16 15.44
CA ALA A 223 -19.47 -15.09 16.41
C ALA A 223 -18.08 -15.09 17.10
N TRP A 224 -17.44 -16.25 17.20
CA TRP A 224 -16.08 -16.39 17.73
C TRP A 224 -15.03 -15.63 16.90
N THR A 225 -15.28 -15.38 15.61
CA THR A 225 -14.35 -14.66 14.72
C THR A 225 -14.15 -13.19 15.14
N ARG A 226 -15.10 -12.61 15.89
CA ARG A 226 -14.96 -11.29 16.50
C ARG A 226 -13.78 -11.24 17.48
N TYR A 227 -13.43 -12.36 18.09
CA TYR A 227 -12.32 -12.48 19.05
C TYR A 227 -10.96 -12.76 18.42
N ILE A 228 -10.85 -12.84 17.09
CA ILE A 228 -9.57 -13.04 16.39
C ILE A 228 -8.51 -11.99 16.76
N PRO A 229 -8.81 -10.67 16.86
CA PRO A 229 -7.81 -9.67 17.24
C PRO A 229 -7.25 -9.93 18.65
N ALA A 230 -8.12 -10.26 19.61
CA ALA A 230 -7.70 -10.58 20.96
C ALA A 230 -6.89 -11.88 21.02
N ALA A 231 -7.33 -12.91 20.30
CA ALA A 231 -6.63 -14.19 20.21
C ALA A 231 -5.22 -14.03 19.59
N ALA A 232 -5.09 -13.23 18.53
CA ALA A 232 -3.80 -12.96 17.90
C ALA A 232 -2.81 -12.28 18.88
N LEU A 233 -3.28 -11.30 19.66
CA LEU A 233 -2.47 -10.65 20.70
C LEU A 233 -2.09 -11.61 21.83
N ALA A 234 -3.02 -12.46 22.27
CA ALA A 234 -2.75 -13.46 23.31
C ALA A 234 -1.71 -14.49 22.85
N ILE A 235 -1.85 -15.01 21.62
CA ILE A 235 -0.89 -15.95 21.03
C ILE A 235 0.49 -15.30 20.92
N ALA A 236 0.58 -14.07 20.40
CA ALA A 236 1.84 -13.34 20.33
C ALA A 236 2.48 -13.15 21.71
N GLY A 237 1.67 -12.82 22.73
CA GLY A 237 2.13 -12.70 24.11
C GLY A 237 2.70 -13.99 24.68
N VAL A 238 1.99 -15.11 24.50
CA VAL A 238 2.44 -16.44 24.95
C VAL A 238 3.71 -16.87 24.23
N VAL A 239 3.79 -16.68 22.92
CA VAL A 239 4.99 -17.00 22.12
C VAL A 239 6.21 -16.22 22.60
N LEU A 240 6.05 -14.94 22.96
CA LEU A 240 7.14 -14.14 23.51
C LEU A 240 7.57 -14.59 24.90
N ILE A 241 6.65 -15.03 25.75
CA ILE A 241 6.99 -15.60 27.06
C ILE A 241 7.82 -16.89 26.89
N ILE A 242 7.37 -17.80 26.01
CA ILE A 242 8.04 -19.08 25.76
C ILE A 242 9.43 -18.85 25.16
N ASN A 243 9.53 -18.06 24.08
CA ASN A 243 10.80 -17.78 23.42
C ASN A 243 11.74 -16.93 24.29
N GLY A 244 11.19 -16.04 25.10
CA GLY A 244 11.94 -15.23 26.05
C GLY A 244 12.64 -16.06 27.12
N ALA A 245 11.98 -17.11 27.64
CA ALA A 245 12.57 -18.01 28.63
C ALA A 245 13.83 -18.73 28.11
N GLY A 246 13.89 -19.03 26.80
CA GLY A 246 15.02 -19.69 26.15
C GLY A 246 16.16 -18.76 25.70
N TYR A 247 16.05 -17.44 25.90
CA TYR A 247 17.01 -16.49 25.35
C TYR A 247 18.36 -16.51 26.10
N LEU A 248 19.44 -16.39 25.33
CA LEU A 248 20.83 -16.48 25.84
C LEU A 248 21.25 -15.22 26.61
N THR A 249 20.81 -14.04 26.18
CA THR A 249 21.12 -12.78 26.86
C THR A 249 20.17 -12.53 28.03
N ALA A 250 20.70 -12.09 29.16
CA ALA A 250 19.92 -11.77 30.37
C ALA A 250 18.85 -10.71 30.10
N PHE A 251 19.16 -9.72 29.25
CA PHE A 251 18.21 -8.70 28.80
C PHE A 251 17.01 -9.31 28.06
N GLY A 252 17.26 -10.22 27.10
CA GLY A 252 16.18 -10.88 26.36
C GLY A 252 15.30 -11.75 27.26
N ARG A 253 15.89 -12.41 28.26
CA ARG A 253 15.16 -13.28 29.20
C ARG A 253 14.18 -12.54 30.11
N ILE A 254 14.40 -11.26 30.38
CA ILE A 254 13.50 -10.45 31.21
C ILE A 254 12.54 -9.63 30.34
N VAL A 255 13.05 -9.00 29.28
CA VAL A 255 12.27 -8.08 28.45
C VAL A 255 11.24 -8.82 27.60
N LEU A 256 11.59 -9.96 27.00
CA LEU A 256 10.65 -10.69 26.12
C LEU A 256 9.44 -11.25 26.90
N PRO A 257 9.60 -11.92 28.06
CA PRO A 257 8.45 -12.33 28.86
C PRO A 257 7.69 -11.15 29.46
N GLY A 258 8.37 -10.06 29.85
CA GLY A 258 7.71 -8.84 30.32
C GLY A 258 6.79 -8.23 29.26
N LEU A 259 7.28 -8.13 28.02
CA LEU A 259 6.48 -7.65 26.88
C LEU A 259 5.35 -8.65 26.54
N GLY A 260 5.60 -9.95 26.65
CA GLY A 260 4.58 -10.98 26.45
C GLY A 260 3.43 -10.92 27.46
N ILE A 261 3.73 -10.69 28.74
CA ILE A 261 2.71 -10.46 29.79
C ILE A 261 1.90 -9.21 29.47
N ALA A 262 2.55 -8.12 29.04
CA ALA A 262 1.88 -6.89 28.64
C ALA A 262 0.93 -7.10 27.46
N LEU A 263 1.33 -7.89 26.45
CA LEU A 263 0.46 -8.26 25.33
C LEU A 263 -0.71 -9.15 25.74
N CYS A 264 -0.52 -10.09 26.68
CA CYS A 264 -1.61 -10.90 27.23
C CYS A 264 -2.61 -10.03 28.03
N ALA A 265 -2.11 -9.08 28.81
CA ALA A 265 -2.96 -8.11 29.52
C ALA A 265 -3.74 -7.22 28.53
N LEU A 266 -3.09 -6.78 27.46
CA LEU A 266 -3.75 -6.05 26.37
C LEU A 266 -4.81 -6.90 25.67
N ALA A 267 -4.53 -8.18 25.40
CA ALA A 267 -5.49 -9.12 24.81
C ALA A 267 -6.75 -9.28 25.67
N PHE A 268 -6.59 -9.33 27.00
CA PHE A 268 -7.72 -9.35 27.93
C PHE A 268 -8.54 -8.05 27.86
N LEU A 269 -7.89 -6.88 27.75
CA LEU A 269 -8.59 -5.60 27.58
C LEU A 269 -9.34 -5.52 26.24
N VAL A 270 -8.74 -5.99 25.15
CA VAL A 270 -9.35 -6.01 23.81
C VAL A 270 -10.53 -6.98 23.73
N SER A 271 -10.54 -8.03 24.55
CA SER A 271 -11.65 -8.99 24.62
C SER A 271 -12.96 -8.38 25.16
N ARG A 272 -12.92 -7.19 25.76
CA ARG A 272 -14.12 -6.51 26.27
C ARG A 272 -15.04 -6.08 25.11
N PRO A 273 -16.37 -6.27 25.20
CA PRO A 273 -17.30 -5.99 24.10
C PRO A 273 -17.26 -4.57 23.54
N SER A 274 -16.98 -3.56 24.37
CA SER A 274 -16.87 -2.16 23.90
C SER A 274 -15.59 -1.88 23.11
N VAL A 275 -14.50 -2.57 23.44
CA VAL A 275 -13.18 -2.35 22.84
C VAL A 275 -13.04 -3.14 21.54
N ILE A 276 -13.62 -4.34 21.48
CA ILE A 276 -13.44 -5.24 20.35
C ILE A 276 -14.01 -4.68 19.04
N ASP A 277 -15.15 -3.99 19.11
CA ASP A 277 -15.77 -3.35 17.94
C ASP A 277 -14.91 -2.24 17.36
N SER A 278 -14.18 -1.56 18.25
CA SER A 278 -13.27 -0.48 17.90
C SER A 278 -11.99 -1.02 17.23
N VAL A 279 -11.50 -2.17 17.69
CA VAL A 279 -10.23 -2.76 17.23
C VAL A 279 -10.42 -3.62 15.97
N GLN A 280 -11.60 -4.19 15.76
CA GLN A 280 -11.86 -5.14 14.68
C GLN A 280 -11.58 -4.53 13.29
N GLY A 281 -12.03 -3.30 13.04
CA GLY A 281 -11.82 -2.62 11.76
C GLY A 281 -10.33 -2.43 11.42
N PRO A 282 -9.58 -1.69 12.27
CA PRO A 282 -8.15 -1.49 12.09
C PRO A 282 -7.35 -2.80 12.00
N PHE A 283 -7.74 -3.82 12.77
CA PHE A 283 -7.10 -5.14 12.70
C PHE A 283 -7.23 -5.78 11.32
N TRP A 284 -8.45 -5.85 10.76
CA TRP A 284 -8.67 -6.45 9.44
C TRP A 284 -8.05 -5.63 8.33
N PHE A 285 -8.08 -4.30 8.45
CA PHE A 285 -7.39 -3.42 7.52
C PHE A 285 -5.89 -3.71 7.50
N LEU A 286 -5.24 -3.70 8.66
CA LEU A 286 -3.82 -3.96 8.80
C LEU A 286 -3.45 -5.38 8.33
N ALA A 287 -4.25 -6.39 8.69
CA ALA A 287 -4.01 -7.77 8.26
C ALA A 287 -3.99 -7.91 6.73
N LYS A 288 -4.92 -7.25 6.03
CA LYS A 288 -4.97 -7.24 4.56
C LYS A 288 -3.84 -6.43 3.94
N VAL A 289 -3.49 -5.28 4.52
CA VAL A 289 -2.33 -4.49 4.07
C VAL A 289 -1.05 -5.31 4.20
N LEU A 290 -0.86 -5.99 5.35
CA LEU A 290 0.26 -6.90 5.56
C LEU A 290 0.25 -8.09 4.59
N LEU A 291 -0.92 -8.63 4.26
CA LEU A 291 -1.04 -9.68 3.23
C LEU A 291 -0.59 -9.17 1.86
N VAL A 292 -1.03 -7.98 1.45
CA VAL A 292 -0.61 -7.39 0.17
C VAL A 292 0.89 -7.08 0.16
N LEU A 293 1.42 -6.53 1.25
CA LEU A 293 2.87 -6.31 1.40
C LEU A 293 3.65 -7.62 1.41
N PHE A 294 3.11 -8.68 2.02
CA PHE A 294 3.72 -10.00 1.99
C PHE A 294 3.80 -10.53 0.55
N ILE A 295 2.71 -10.43 -0.22
CA ILE A 295 2.71 -10.80 -1.65
C ILE A 295 3.70 -9.94 -2.43
N TYR A 296 3.78 -8.65 -2.12
CA TYR A 296 4.75 -7.72 -2.71
C TYR A 296 6.20 -8.20 -2.51
N VAL A 297 6.56 -8.50 -1.26
CA VAL A 297 7.89 -9.03 -0.91
C VAL A 297 8.10 -10.40 -1.54
N TRP A 298 7.09 -11.27 -1.56
CA TRP A 298 7.20 -12.58 -2.17
C TRP A 298 7.48 -12.50 -3.67
N VAL A 299 6.79 -11.63 -4.41
CA VAL A 299 7.03 -11.38 -5.83
C VAL A 299 8.45 -10.91 -6.08
N ARG A 300 8.98 -10.03 -5.22
CA ARG A 300 10.37 -9.56 -5.29
C ARG A 300 11.40 -10.71 -5.25
N TRP A 301 11.15 -11.73 -4.43
CA TRP A 301 12.07 -12.88 -4.32
C TRP A 301 11.82 -13.97 -5.37
N THR A 302 10.67 -13.97 -6.02
CA THR A 302 10.26 -15.04 -6.94
C THR A 302 10.57 -14.72 -8.40
N LEU A 303 10.37 -13.47 -8.82
CA LEU A 303 10.52 -13.09 -10.23
C LEU A 303 11.94 -12.61 -10.54
N PRO A 304 12.50 -12.98 -11.70
CA PRO A 304 13.76 -12.42 -12.17
C PRO A 304 13.58 -10.95 -12.54
N ARG A 305 14.67 -10.18 -12.51
CA ARG A 305 14.68 -8.78 -12.95
C ARG A 305 14.40 -8.68 -14.45
N PHE A 306 13.54 -7.74 -14.84
CA PHE A 306 13.20 -7.49 -16.25
C PHE A 306 14.09 -6.41 -16.87
N ARG A 307 14.41 -6.55 -18.15
CA ARG A 307 15.09 -5.49 -18.93
C ARG A 307 14.11 -4.37 -19.28
N TYR A 308 14.59 -3.13 -19.38
CA TYR A 308 13.80 -1.94 -19.73
C TYR A 308 12.88 -2.16 -20.95
N ASP A 309 13.41 -2.70 -22.04
CA ASP A 309 12.63 -2.93 -23.27
C ASP A 309 11.47 -3.92 -23.08
N GLN A 310 11.69 -4.96 -22.28
CA GLN A 310 10.67 -5.98 -22.00
C GLN A 310 9.56 -5.41 -21.12
N LEU A 311 9.96 -4.62 -20.12
CA LEU A 311 9.09 -3.96 -19.15
C LEU A 311 8.18 -2.94 -19.88
N MET A 312 8.76 -2.05 -20.68
CA MET A 312 7.98 -1.09 -21.48
C MET A 312 7.05 -1.79 -22.47
N ARG A 313 7.51 -2.86 -23.14
CA ARG A 313 6.66 -3.65 -24.04
C ARG A 313 5.49 -4.29 -23.29
N PHE A 314 5.72 -4.79 -22.08
CA PHE A 314 4.69 -5.40 -21.25
C PHE A 314 3.66 -4.37 -20.75
N GLY A 315 4.11 -3.20 -20.30
CA GLY A 315 3.25 -2.07 -19.94
C GLY A 315 2.30 -1.67 -21.08
N TRP A 316 2.87 -1.37 -22.25
CA TRP A 316 2.11 -0.80 -23.38
C TRP A 316 1.34 -1.82 -24.21
N LYS A 317 1.88 -3.03 -24.44
CA LYS A 317 1.24 -4.02 -25.31
C LYS A 317 0.34 -5.01 -24.57
N PHE A 318 0.48 -5.12 -23.25
CA PHE A 318 -0.29 -6.10 -22.47
C PHE A 318 -1.11 -5.45 -21.36
N LEU A 319 -0.46 -4.78 -20.39
CA LEU A 319 -1.16 -4.19 -19.24
C LEU A 319 -2.18 -3.14 -19.64
N PHE A 320 -1.81 -2.19 -20.50
CA PHE A 320 -2.70 -1.12 -20.91
C PHE A 320 -3.95 -1.65 -21.66
N PRO A 321 -3.84 -2.49 -22.71
CA PRO A 321 -5.02 -3.08 -23.36
C PRO A 321 -5.90 -3.91 -22.42
N VAL A 322 -5.29 -4.68 -21.49
CA VAL A 322 -6.05 -5.50 -20.53
C VAL A 322 -6.79 -4.61 -19.52
N ALA A 323 -6.18 -3.54 -19.03
CA ALA A 323 -6.83 -2.58 -18.15
C ALA A 323 -8.00 -1.89 -18.86
N LEU A 324 -7.81 -1.48 -20.11
CA LEU A 324 -8.88 -0.91 -20.94
C LEU A 324 -10.02 -1.89 -21.16
N LEU A 325 -9.71 -3.14 -21.51
CA LEU A 325 -10.70 -4.21 -21.65
C LEU A 325 -11.51 -4.39 -20.36
N ASN A 326 -10.83 -4.40 -19.20
CA ASN A 326 -11.49 -4.49 -17.90
C ASN A 326 -12.49 -3.35 -17.68
N VAL A 327 -12.12 -2.11 -18.02
CA VAL A 327 -13.03 -0.95 -17.95
C VAL A 327 -14.25 -1.13 -18.85
N VAL A 328 -14.05 -1.54 -20.11
CA VAL A 328 -15.14 -1.76 -21.07
C VAL A 328 -16.09 -2.84 -20.56
N LEU A 329 -15.57 -4.00 -20.16
CA LEU A 329 -16.37 -5.10 -19.62
C LEU A 329 -17.15 -4.67 -18.37
N THR A 330 -16.52 -3.90 -17.49
CA THR A 330 -17.18 -3.39 -16.29
C THR A 330 -18.28 -2.40 -16.64
N SER A 331 -18.05 -1.51 -17.59
CA SER A 331 -19.07 -0.55 -18.05
C SER A 331 -20.29 -1.24 -18.64
N LEU A 332 -20.10 -2.30 -19.46
CA LEU A 332 -21.19 -3.10 -20.01
C LEU A 332 -21.97 -3.81 -18.90
N ALA A 333 -21.29 -4.41 -17.93
CA ALA A 333 -21.93 -5.07 -16.80
C ALA A 333 -22.76 -4.09 -15.94
N VAL A 334 -22.28 -2.86 -15.74
CA VAL A 334 -23.03 -1.81 -15.02
C VAL A 334 -24.28 -1.40 -15.80
N VAL A 335 -24.18 -1.26 -17.12
CA VAL A 335 -25.32 -0.88 -17.98
C VAL A 335 -26.37 -2.00 -18.02
N MET A 336 -25.97 -3.26 -18.16
CA MET A 336 -26.90 -4.40 -18.19
C MET A 336 -27.65 -4.63 -16.86
N ARG A 337 -27.18 -4.03 -15.78
CA ARG A 337 -27.78 -4.12 -14.44
C ARG A 337 -28.79 -3.00 -14.15
N LYS A 338 -28.73 -1.89 -14.89
CA LYS A 338 -29.72 -0.81 -14.80
C LYS A 338 -30.98 -1.19 -15.57
#